data_AF-A0A0B1SFB6-F1
#
_entry.id   AF-A0A0B1SFB6-F1
#
_cell.length_a   1.000
_cell.length_b   1.000
_cell.length_c   1.000
_cell.angle_alpha   90.00
_cell.angle_beta   90.00
_cell.angle_gamma   90.00
#
_symmetry.space_group_name_H-M   'P 1'
#
loop_
_entity.id
_entity.type
_entity.pdbx_description
1 polymer ?
#
loop_
_entity_poly.entity_id
_entity_poly.type
_entity_poly.pdbx_seq_one_letter_code
_entity_poly.pdbx_strand_id
1 'polypeptide(L)'
;MSSSPHPNPFESLIQVLKKRQNTGDDCRNASFEANLSKTPKQDEDSDSSCSVEVDTALSPLIDAFIEYVGRFSFAKDELTSLLTVCHSVFGYFEDRPALMAELSLATPTVEPSQPVLLRAVLFVAEHAERINSYIRATPDMALLPISDAQSQTLSELVRLVRKI
;
A
#
# COMPACT_ATOMS: atom_id res chain seq x y z
N MET A 1 13.89 -33.61 25.26
CA MET A 1 12.82 -32.85 24.59
C MET A 1 13.34 -31.43 24.42
N SER A 2 13.90 -31.11 23.25
CA SER A 2 14.46 -29.79 22.97
C SER A 2 13.43 -28.99 22.20
N SER A 3 12.74 -28.09 22.88
CA SER A 3 11.83 -27.13 22.28
C SER A 3 12.67 -26.02 21.67
N SER A 4 12.90 -26.08 20.35
CA SER A 4 13.47 -24.96 19.61
C SER A 4 12.56 -23.74 19.75
N PRO A 5 13.06 -22.57 20.16
CA PRO A 5 12.26 -21.36 20.12
C PRO A 5 12.10 -21.02 18.63
N HIS A 6 10.90 -21.19 18.09
CA HIS A 6 10.58 -20.62 16.79
C HIS A 6 10.78 -19.10 16.91
N PRO A 7 11.69 -18.48 16.15
CA PRO A 7 11.79 -17.04 16.15
C PRO A 7 10.46 -16.50 15.67
N ASN A 8 9.83 -15.64 16.49
CA ASN A 8 8.64 -14.93 16.09
C ASN A 8 8.97 -14.20 14.78
N PRO A 9 8.27 -14.45 13.66
CA PRO A 9 8.54 -13.78 12.39
C PRO A 9 8.50 -12.25 12.52
N PHE A 10 7.78 -11.74 13.53
CA PHE A 10 7.75 -10.33 13.89
C PHE A 10 9.11 -9.80 14.37
N GLU A 11 9.85 -10.54 15.18
CA GLU A 11 11.20 -10.15 15.64
C GLU A 11 12.18 -10.07 14.46
N SER A 12 12.10 -11.03 13.53
CA SER A 12 12.92 -11.01 12.31
C SER A 12 12.64 -9.78 11.45
N LEU A 13 11.37 -9.39 11.30
CA LEU A 13 11.01 -8.19 10.54
C LEU A 13 11.57 -6.92 11.22
N ILE A 14 11.40 -6.78 12.53
CA ILE A 14 11.92 -5.63 13.28
C ILE A 14 13.44 -5.56 13.18
N GLN A 15 14.16 -6.69 13.21
CA GLN A 15 15.61 -6.71 13.03
C GLN A 15 16.04 -6.31 11.61
N VAL A 16 15.33 -6.74 10.57
CA VAL A 16 15.61 -6.34 9.18
C VAL A 16 15.39 -4.84 8.98
N LEU A 17 14.31 -4.29 9.53
CA LEU A 17 14.02 -2.86 9.46
C LEU A 17 15.08 -2.03 10.19
N LYS A 18 15.47 -2.45 11.40
CA LYS A 18 16.53 -1.80 12.18
C LYS A 18 17.89 -1.84 11.45
N LYS A 19 18.19 -2.94 10.75
CA LYS A 19 19.42 -3.06 9.96
C LYS A 19 19.46 -2.09 8.77
N ARG A 20 18.33 -1.86 8.09
CA ARG A 20 18.26 -0.89 6.99
C ARG A 20 18.47 0.56 7.46
N GLN A 21 17.99 0.91 8.65
CA GLN A 21 18.15 2.26 9.21
C GLN A 21 19.61 2.59 9.58
N ASN A 22 20.40 1.59 9.97
CA ASN A 22 21.81 1.76 10.36
C ASN A 22 22.80 1.82 9.19
N THR A 23 22.37 1.66 7.94
CA THR A 23 23.28 1.58 6.77
C THR A 23 23.20 2.84 5.88
N GLY A 24 22.54 3.90 6.33
CA GLY A 24 22.20 5.08 5.52
C GLY A 24 22.97 6.37 5.80
N ASP A 25 24.12 6.32 6.50
CA ASP A 25 24.86 7.53 6.88
C ASP A 25 26.33 7.45 6.43
N ASP A 26 26.57 7.57 5.11
CA ASP A 26 27.87 8.02 4.59
C ASP A 26 27.71 8.61 3.18
N CYS A 27 27.27 9.87 3.11
CA CYS A 27 27.55 10.73 1.95
C CYS A 27 28.20 12.01 2.46
N ARG A 28 29.49 11.88 2.75
CA ARG A 28 30.41 13.00 2.99
C ARG A 28 30.52 13.90 1.76
N ASN A 29 30.35 15.19 2.02
CA ASN A 29 30.80 16.38 1.29
C ASN A 29 31.64 16.12 0.01
N ALA A 30 31.08 16.48 -1.14
CA ALA A 30 31.86 16.96 -2.27
C ALA A 30 31.54 18.44 -2.48
N SER A 31 32.48 19.29 -2.07
CA SER A 31 32.53 20.71 -2.38
C SER A 31 32.67 20.88 -3.89
N PHE A 32 31.72 21.54 -4.56
CA PHE A 32 31.85 21.90 -5.98
C PHE A 32 32.03 23.41 -6.10
N GLU A 33 33.20 23.77 -6.63
CA GLU A 33 33.66 25.13 -6.87
C GLU A 33 32.73 25.87 -7.84
N ALA A 34 32.40 27.11 -7.48
CA ALA A 34 31.62 28.02 -8.29
C ALA A 34 32.42 28.44 -9.54
N ASN A 35 31.84 28.24 -10.72
CA ASN A 35 32.17 29.07 -11.88
C ASN A 35 30.91 29.69 -12.48
N LEU A 36 30.97 31.01 -12.48
CA LEU A 36 29.97 31.99 -12.85
C LEU A 36 29.77 32.00 -14.37
N SER A 37 28.54 31.92 -14.88
CA SER A 37 28.09 32.64 -16.08
C SER A 37 26.59 32.49 -16.38
N LYS A 38 25.87 33.61 -16.22
CA LYS A 38 24.79 34.15 -17.09
C LYS A 38 23.44 33.39 -17.22
N THR A 39 22.44 33.97 -16.56
CA THR A 39 20.97 33.98 -16.79
C THR A 39 20.54 34.26 -18.25
N PRO A 40 19.28 34.00 -18.72
CA PRO A 40 18.04 34.07 -17.92
C PRO A 40 16.93 33.04 -18.19
N LYS A 41 16.06 32.88 -17.17
CA LYS A 41 14.61 32.64 -17.20
C LYS A 41 14.06 31.73 -18.32
N GLN A 42 13.67 30.53 -17.93
CA GLN A 42 12.37 29.98 -18.35
C GLN A 42 11.78 29.25 -17.15
N ASP A 43 10.81 29.90 -16.52
CA ASP A 43 9.83 29.28 -15.65
C ASP A 43 9.11 28.19 -16.45
N GLU A 44 9.36 26.92 -16.14
CA GLU A 44 8.41 25.85 -16.40
C GLU A 44 8.26 25.06 -15.09
N ASP A 45 7.35 25.57 -14.25
CA ASP A 45 6.56 24.77 -13.35
C ASP A 45 5.88 23.67 -14.18
N SER A 46 6.51 22.51 -14.30
CA SER A 46 5.80 21.28 -14.62
C SER A 46 5.15 20.79 -13.33
N ASP A 47 4.02 21.40 -13.03
CA ASP A 47 3.08 20.88 -12.04
C ASP A 47 2.73 19.43 -12.40
N SER A 48 3.19 18.57 -11.51
CA SER A 48 2.92 17.14 -11.43
C SER A 48 1.41 16.85 -11.61
N SER A 49 1.00 16.55 -12.84
CA SER A 49 -0.39 16.19 -13.18
C SER A 49 -0.66 14.68 -13.10
N CYS A 50 0.26 13.90 -12.53
CA CYS A 50 0.13 12.44 -12.46
C CYS A 50 -1.01 11.97 -11.52
N SER A 51 -1.54 12.86 -10.66
CA SER A 51 -2.62 12.50 -9.71
C SER A 51 -4.02 12.44 -10.32
N VAL A 52 -4.33 13.20 -11.37
CA VAL A 52 -5.70 13.25 -11.94
C VAL A 52 -6.04 12.05 -12.83
N GLU A 53 -5.04 11.44 -13.47
CA GLU A 53 -5.27 10.28 -14.35
C GLU A 53 -5.55 8.99 -13.58
N VAL A 54 -4.91 8.80 -12.42
CA VAL A 54 -5.09 7.62 -11.56
C VAL A 54 -6.50 7.58 -10.97
N ASP A 55 -7.01 8.73 -10.52
CA ASP A 55 -8.36 8.86 -9.95
C ASP A 55 -9.47 8.59 -10.99
N THR A 56 -9.23 9.05 -12.23
CA THR A 56 -10.13 8.83 -13.37
C THR A 56 -10.16 7.35 -13.80
N ALA A 57 -9.02 6.65 -13.78
CA ALA A 57 -8.93 5.23 -14.14
C ALA A 57 -9.50 4.30 -13.06
N LEU A 58 -9.42 4.70 -11.78
CA LEU A 58 -9.90 3.91 -10.65
C LEU A 58 -11.42 3.99 -10.48
N SER A 59 -12.02 5.15 -10.79
CA SER A 59 -13.46 5.39 -10.70
C SER A 59 -14.34 4.27 -11.31
N PRO A 60 -14.15 3.83 -12.57
CA PRO A 60 -14.97 2.75 -13.15
C PRO A 60 -14.77 1.40 -12.45
N LEU A 61 -13.58 1.13 -11.89
CA LEU A 61 -13.32 -0.09 -11.12
C LEU A 61 -14.06 -0.08 -9.79
N ILE A 62 -14.14 1.09 -9.15
CA ILE A 62 -14.91 1.29 -7.92
C ILE A 62 -16.39 1.10 -8.18
N ASP A 63 -16.95 1.72 -9.23
CA ASP A 63 -18.36 1.56 -9.57
C ASP A 63 -18.71 0.10 -9.90
N ALA A 64 -17.86 -0.62 -10.65
CA ALA A 64 -18.03 -2.04 -10.92
C ALA A 64 -17.96 -2.90 -9.65
N PHE A 65 -17.06 -2.57 -8.71
CA PHE A 65 -16.99 -3.25 -7.43
C PHE A 65 -18.24 -3.01 -6.58
N ILE A 66 -18.74 -1.77 -6.55
CA ILE A 66 -19.99 -1.39 -5.86
C ILE A 66 -21.18 -2.14 -6.45
N GLU A 67 -21.25 -2.28 -7.78
CA GLU A 67 -22.29 -3.07 -8.44
C GLU A 67 -22.19 -4.57 -8.10
N TYR A 68 -20.97 -5.12 -8.06
CA TYR A 68 -20.72 -6.51 -7.71
C TYR A 68 -21.13 -6.87 -6.29
N VAL A 69 -20.78 -6.02 -5.32
CA VAL A 69 -21.32 -6.20 -3.98
C VAL A 69 -22.82 -5.88 -3.97
N GLY A 70 -23.32 -4.98 -4.81
CA GLY A 70 -24.73 -4.64 -4.86
C GLY A 70 -25.13 -3.71 -3.70
N ARG A 71 -26.44 -3.54 -3.49
CA ARG A 71 -26.99 -2.55 -2.54
C ARG A 71 -26.88 -2.97 -1.07
N PHE A 72 -25.71 -3.41 -0.63
CA PHE A 72 -25.43 -3.56 0.79
C PHE A 72 -25.30 -2.20 1.47
N SER A 73 -25.48 -2.19 2.79
CA SER A 73 -25.63 -1.01 3.65
C SER A 73 -24.36 -0.17 3.85
N PHE A 74 -23.37 -0.29 2.98
CA PHE A 74 -22.16 0.52 3.02
C PHE A 74 -22.45 1.92 2.47
N ALA A 75 -21.95 2.96 3.15
CA ALA A 75 -21.95 4.29 2.58
C ALA A 75 -21.02 4.34 1.37
N LYS A 76 -21.45 4.96 0.26
CA LYS A 76 -20.66 5.02 -0.98
C LYS A 76 -19.28 5.62 -0.73
N ASP A 77 -19.21 6.76 -0.05
CA ASP A 77 -17.96 7.46 0.23
C ASP A 77 -16.99 6.64 1.08
N GLU A 78 -17.52 5.89 2.06
CA GLU A 78 -16.72 5.02 2.92
C GLU A 78 -16.14 3.85 2.13
N LEU A 79 -16.95 3.21 1.28
CA LEU A 79 -16.51 2.12 0.43
C LEU A 79 -15.50 2.59 -0.63
N THR A 80 -15.74 3.74 -1.26
CA THR A 80 -14.80 4.39 -2.18
C THR A 80 -13.46 4.65 -1.48
N SER A 81 -13.49 5.28 -0.30
CA SER A 81 -12.28 5.56 0.48
C SER A 81 -11.49 4.29 0.80
N LEU A 82 -12.18 3.24 1.26
CA LEU A 82 -11.56 1.94 1.56
C LEU A 82 -10.95 1.30 0.30
N LEU A 83 -11.67 1.28 -0.82
CA LEU A 83 -11.21 0.70 -2.07
C LEU A 83 -9.99 1.42 -2.62
N THR A 84 -9.95 2.75 -2.54
CA THR A 84 -8.77 3.54 -2.94
C THR A 84 -7.56 3.19 -2.08
N VAL A 85 -7.71 3.13 -0.76
CA VAL A 85 -6.60 2.74 0.13
C VAL A 85 -6.13 1.31 -0.18
N CYS A 86 -7.06 0.36 -0.33
CA CYS A 86 -6.73 -1.02 -0.67
C CYS A 86 -5.97 -1.12 -2.00
N HIS A 87 -6.41 -0.38 -3.01
CA HIS A 87 -5.76 -0.33 -4.32
C HIS A 87 -4.33 0.23 -4.22
N SER A 88 -4.14 1.37 -3.55
CA SER A 88 -2.82 1.98 -3.38
C SER A 88 -1.85 1.08 -2.59
N VAL A 89 -2.33 0.47 -1.51
CA VAL A 89 -1.53 -0.47 -0.71
C VAL A 89 -1.15 -1.68 -1.54
N PHE A 90 -2.10 -2.31 -2.23
CA PHE A 90 -1.84 -3.47 -3.07
C PHE A 90 -0.82 -3.15 -4.17
N GLY A 91 -1.02 -2.07 -4.94
CA GLY A 91 -0.11 -1.68 -6.01
C GLY A 91 1.32 -1.43 -5.50
N TYR A 92 1.46 -0.79 -4.33
CA TYR A 92 2.79 -0.58 -3.73
C TYR A 92 3.54 -1.91 -3.46
N PHE A 93 2.85 -2.93 -2.96
CA PHE A 93 3.47 -4.22 -2.67
C PHE A 93 3.64 -5.08 -3.93
N GLU A 94 2.69 -5.03 -4.86
CA GLU A 94 2.75 -5.74 -6.14
C GLU A 94 3.99 -5.35 -6.96
N ASP A 95 4.35 -4.06 -6.96
CA ASP A 95 5.57 -3.54 -7.59
C ASP A 95 6.87 -3.97 -6.86
N ARG A 96 6.76 -4.60 -5.68
CA ARG A 96 7.88 -4.91 -4.77
C ARG A 96 7.83 -6.36 -4.28
N PRO A 97 7.99 -7.35 -5.17
CA PRO A 97 7.89 -8.78 -4.82
C PRO A 97 8.92 -9.23 -3.77
N ALA A 98 10.12 -8.62 -3.74
CA ALA A 98 11.12 -8.90 -2.71
C ALA A 98 10.61 -8.52 -1.31
N LEU A 99 9.97 -7.35 -1.19
CA LEU A 99 9.37 -6.89 0.05
C LEU A 99 8.17 -7.75 0.45
N MET A 100 7.36 -8.20 -0.52
CA MET A 100 6.28 -9.16 -0.25
C MET A 100 6.83 -10.45 0.34
N ALA A 101 7.93 -10.99 -0.20
CA ALA A 101 8.57 -12.18 0.34
C ALA A 101 9.12 -11.97 1.76
N GLU A 102 9.79 -10.84 2.01
CA GLU A 102 10.30 -10.47 3.33
C GLU A 102 9.19 -10.38 4.39
N LEU A 103 8.04 -9.81 4.02
CA LEU A 103 6.88 -9.65 4.88
C LEU A 103 5.94 -10.86 4.89
N SER A 104 6.26 -11.92 4.15
CA SER A 104 5.41 -13.10 3.96
C SER A 104 3.99 -12.75 3.49
N LEU A 105 3.89 -11.83 2.52
CA LEU A 105 2.65 -11.40 1.89
C LEU A 105 2.41 -12.24 0.63
N ALA A 106 1.22 -12.81 0.50
CA ALA A 106 0.81 -13.58 -0.66
C ALA A 106 -0.32 -12.87 -1.39
N THR A 107 -0.23 -12.83 -2.73
CA THR A 107 -1.29 -12.27 -3.58
C THR A 107 -2.45 -13.26 -3.69
N PRO A 108 -3.68 -12.88 -3.29
CA PRO A 108 -4.84 -13.74 -3.46
C PRO A 108 -5.17 -13.99 -4.93
N THR A 109 -5.63 -15.20 -5.23
CA THR A 109 -6.23 -15.50 -6.53
C THR A 109 -7.69 -15.07 -6.52
N VAL A 110 -8.15 -14.46 -7.61
CA VAL A 110 -9.55 -14.10 -7.84
C VAL A 110 -9.97 -14.64 -9.21
N GLU A 111 -11.22 -15.04 -9.33
CA GLU A 111 -11.77 -15.56 -10.57
C GLU A 111 -11.88 -14.44 -11.63
N PRO A 112 -11.76 -14.75 -12.93
CA PRO A 112 -11.85 -13.74 -14.00
C PRO A 112 -13.19 -12.99 -14.05
N SER A 113 -14.25 -13.58 -13.50
CA SER A 113 -15.58 -12.97 -13.39
C SER A 113 -15.73 -12.00 -12.23
N GLN A 114 -14.76 -11.97 -11.30
CA GLN A 114 -14.79 -11.10 -10.12
C GLN A 114 -14.16 -9.74 -10.43
N PRO A 115 -14.58 -8.68 -9.73
CA PRO A 115 -14.00 -7.35 -9.93
C PRO A 115 -12.49 -7.34 -9.62
N VAL A 116 -11.74 -6.56 -10.40
CA VAL A 116 -10.29 -6.40 -10.22
C VAL A 116 -9.93 -5.96 -8.80
N LEU A 117 -10.69 -5.03 -8.21
CA LEU A 117 -10.45 -4.53 -6.87
C LEU A 117 -10.65 -5.57 -5.76
N LEU A 118 -11.32 -6.69 -6.04
CA LEU A 118 -11.48 -7.77 -5.05
C LEU A 118 -10.13 -8.34 -4.62
N ARG A 119 -9.17 -8.43 -5.54
CA ARG A 119 -7.81 -8.91 -5.21
C ARG A 119 -7.13 -8.00 -4.19
N ALA A 120 -7.22 -6.68 -4.40
CA ALA A 120 -6.65 -5.69 -3.49
C ALA A 120 -7.33 -5.73 -2.11
N VAL A 121 -8.67 -5.82 -2.07
CA VAL A 121 -9.44 -5.95 -0.84
C VAL A 121 -9.03 -7.19 -0.04
N LEU A 122 -8.98 -8.35 -0.70
CA LEU A 122 -8.59 -9.60 -0.06
C LEU A 122 -7.14 -9.56 0.45
N PHE A 123 -6.23 -8.98 -0.35
CA PHE A 123 -4.82 -8.86 0.02
C PHE A 123 -4.65 -8.04 1.29
N VAL A 124 -5.28 -6.86 1.34
CA VAL A 124 -5.17 -5.98 2.51
C VAL A 124 -5.84 -6.61 3.72
N ALA A 125 -6.99 -7.27 3.57
CA ALA A 125 -7.66 -7.91 4.68
C ALA A 125 -6.88 -9.08 5.28
N GLU A 126 -6.22 -9.89 4.45
CA GLU A 126 -5.43 -11.03 4.91
C GLU A 126 -4.16 -10.59 5.65
N HIS A 127 -3.57 -9.46 5.25
CA HIS A 127 -2.26 -9.02 5.71
C HIS A 127 -2.25 -7.69 6.48
N ALA A 128 -3.42 -7.19 6.91
CA ALA A 128 -3.59 -5.85 7.48
C ALA A 128 -2.61 -5.56 8.63
N GLU A 129 -2.39 -6.53 9.52
CA GLU A 129 -1.49 -6.37 10.67
C GLU A 129 -0.02 -6.14 10.23
N ARG A 130 0.47 -6.96 9.29
CA ARG A 130 1.86 -6.86 8.79
C ARG A 130 2.06 -5.59 7.99
N ILE A 131 1.10 -5.27 7.13
CA ILE A 131 1.09 -4.04 6.33
C ILE A 131 1.13 -2.82 7.24
N ASN A 132 0.20 -2.73 8.20
CA ASN A 132 0.14 -1.59 9.12
C ASN A 132 1.40 -1.47 9.98
N SER A 133 1.96 -2.58 10.44
CA SER A 133 3.21 -2.57 11.20
C SER A 133 4.37 -2.04 10.37
N TYR A 134 4.48 -2.47 9.12
CA TYR A 134 5.52 -2.01 8.19
C TYR A 134 5.38 -0.52 7.85
N ILE A 135 4.16 -0.05 7.55
CA ILE A 135 3.88 1.36 7.28
C ILE A 135 4.27 2.23 8.49
N ARG A 136 3.85 1.84 9.70
CA ARG A 136 4.16 2.59 10.93
C ARG A 136 5.66 2.59 11.26
N ALA A 137 6.38 1.54 10.88
CA ALA A 137 7.83 1.44 11.07
C ALA A 137 8.65 2.16 9.99
N THR A 138 8.00 2.64 8.93
CA THR A 138 8.66 3.33 7.80
C THR A 138 8.21 4.79 7.76
N PRO A 139 8.84 5.70 8.54
CA PRO A 139 8.65 7.12 8.34
C PRO A 139 9.04 7.46 6.88
N ASP A 140 8.35 8.39 6.24
CA ASP A 140 8.49 8.76 4.81
C ASP A 140 7.77 7.83 3.81
N MET A 141 7.03 6.83 4.28
CA MET A 141 6.14 6.06 3.42
C MET A 141 4.91 6.88 2.99
N ALA A 142 4.63 6.91 1.69
CA ALA A 142 3.45 7.59 1.12
C ALA A 142 2.12 6.82 1.30
N LEU A 143 2.16 5.63 1.91
CA LEU A 143 0.96 4.84 2.21
C LEU A 143 0.41 5.20 3.59
N LEU A 144 -0.92 5.20 3.68
CA LEU A 144 -1.62 5.34 4.95
C LEU A 144 -1.89 3.96 5.55
N PRO A 145 -1.67 3.78 6.87
CA PRO A 145 -2.12 2.57 7.54
C PRO A 145 -3.65 2.50 7.53
N ILE A 146 -4.18 1.29 7.42
CA ILE A 146 -5.61 1.02 7.56
C ILE A 146 -6.03 1.44 8.97
N SER A 147 -7.00 2.36 9.05
CA SER A 147 -7.60 2.78 10.32
C SER A 147 -8.50 1.70 10.93
N ASP A 148 -8.80 1.80 12.23
CA ASP A 148 -9.69 0.83 12.89
C ASP A 148 -11.10 0.81 12.27
N ALA A 149 -11.63 1.97 11.89
CA ALA A 149 -12.91 2.08 11.20
C ALA A 149 -12.87 1.36 9.85
N GLN A 150 -11.84 1.63 9.03
CA GLN A 150 -11.65 0.94 7.75
C GLN A 150 -11.45 -0.57 7.93
N SER A 151 -10.79 -1.00 9.01
CA SER A 151 -10.60 -2.43 9.33
C SER A 151 -11.91 -3.14 9.64
N GLN A 152 -12.84 -2.48 10.34
CA GLN A 152 -14.19 -2.99 10.59
C GLN A 152 -14.96 -3.14 9.27
N THR A 153 -14.99 -2.09 8.46
CA THR A 153 -15.66 -2.07 7.15
C THR A 153 -15.06 -3.12 6.21
N LEU A 154 -13.74 -3.28 6.21
CA LEU A 154 -13.02 -4.29 5.44
C LEU A 154 -13.40 -5.72 5.88
N SER A 155 -13.51 -5.95 7.19
CA SER A 155 -13.91 -7.26 7.73
C SER A 155 -15.34 -7.63 7.32
N GLU A 156 -16.26 -6.67 7.39
CA GLU A 156 -17.64 -6.85 6.95
C GLU A 156 -17.73 -7.11 5.44
N LEU A 157 -16.96 -6.36 4.65
CA LEU A 157 -16.87 -6.49 3.21
C LEU A 157 -16.32 -7.86 2.81
N VAL A 158 -15.25 -8.33 3.45
CA VAL A 158 -14.70 -9.67 3.17
C VAL A 158 -15.68 -10.79 3.53
N ARG A 159 -16.38 -10.66 4.66
CA ARG A 159 -17.44 -11.61 5.04
C ARG A 159 -18.57 -11.64 4.01
N LEU A 160 -18.86 -10.51 3.39
CA LEU A 160 -19.87 -10.39 2.35
C LEU A 160 -19.43 -11.08 1.05
N VAL A 161 -18.30 -10.68 0.48
CA VAL A 161 -17.84 -11.17 -0.83
C VAL A 161 -17.53 -12.68 -0.82
N ARG A 162 -17.19 -13.25 0.35
CA ARG A 162 -17.04 -14.71 0.50
C ARG A 162 -18.35 -15.49 0.44
N LYS A 163 -19.50 -14.82 0.48
CA LYS A 163 -20.83 -15.44 0.38
C LYS A 163 -21.43 -15.34 -1.02
N ILE A 164 -20.86 -14.49 -1.87
CA ILE A 164 -21.24 -14.30 -3.27
C ILE A 164 -20.53 -15.39 -4.09
#